data_AF-A0A535EY26-F1
#
_entry.id   AF-A0A535EY26-F1
#
_cell.length_a   1.000
_cell.length_b   1.000
_cell.length_c   1.000
_cell.angle_alpha   90.00
_cell.angle_beta   90.00
_cell.angle_gamma   90.00
#
_symmetry.space_group_name_H-M   'P 1'
#
loop_
_entity.id
_entity.type
_entity.pdbx_description
1 polymer ?
#
loop_
_entity_poly.entity_id
_entity_poly.type
_entity_poly.pdbx_seq_one_letter_code
_entity_poly.pdbx_strand_id
1 'polypeptide(L)'
;MKALSIRHPWVDLILAGAKTIEIRTWATRYRGRLLLHASAGYGISERDASARLGLGRPAPETLGAIVGIANLVDCRHVRPEDWANASLPPLEGKLWAWVFSEPEAVEPIPCAGKRTLFDVGDEVLAAAG
;
A
#
# COMPACT_ATOMS: atom_id res chain seq x y z
N MET A 1 -9.03 -11.02 8.10
CA MET A 1 -8.71 -9.57 7.92
C MET A 1 -8.75 -9.23 6.43
N LYS A 2 -8.83 -7.95 6.05
CA LYS A 2 -8.73 -7.54 4.64
C LYS A 2 -7.30 -7.16 4.28
N ALA A 3 -6.96 -7.24 3.00
CA ALA A 3 -5.69 -6.79 2.44
C ALA A 3 -5.90 -5.82 1.27
N LEU A 4 -4.94 -4.92 1.08
CA LEU A 4 -4.86 -4.02 -0.07
C LEU A 4 -3.53 -4.22 -0.81
N SER A 5 -3.60 -4.52 -2.11
CA SER A 5 -2.41 -4.59 -2.96
C SER A 5 -1.93 -3.19 -3.37
N ILE A 6 -0.68 -2.87 -3.04
CA ILE A 6 0.02 -1.61 -3.34
C ILE A 6 1.32 -1.98 -4.06
N ARG A 7 1.72 -1.19 -5.06
CA ARG A 7 2.99 -1.45 -5.79
C ARG A 7 4.18 -0.91 -5.02
N HIS A 8 5.34 -1.55 -5.19
CA HIS A 8 6.62 -0.89 -4.90
C HIS A 8 6.80 0.36 -5.80
N PRO A 9 7.53 1.38 -5.35
CA PRO A 9 8.08 1.55 -3.99
C PRO A 9 7.06 2.11 -2.98
N TRP A 10 5.81 2.34 -3.38
CA TRP A 10 4.83 3.06 -2.57
C TRP A 10 4.44 2.34 -1.28
N VAL A 11 4.39 1.01 -1.30
CA VAL A 11 4.16 0.21 -0.08
C VAL A 11 5.30 0.39 0.92
N ASP A 12 6.55 0.49 0.45
CA ASP A 12 7.73 0.71 1.31
C ASP A 12 7.67 2.08 1.97
N LEU A 13 7.24 3.11 1.24
CA LEU A 13 7.05 4.45 1.83
C LEU A 13 5.96 4.47 2.90
N ILE A 14 4.90 3.65 2.74
CA ILE A 14 3.87 3.51 3.77
C ILE A 14 4.46 2.86 5.01
N LEU A 15 5.18 1.75 4.85
CA LEU A 15 5.83 1.05 5.96
C LEU A 15 6.90 1.89 6.66
N ALA A 16 7.60 2.75 5.92
CA ALA A 16 8.56 3.71 6.47
C ALA A 16 7.90 4.94 7.13
N GLY A 17 6.57 5.08 7.07
CA GLY A 17 5.84 6.24 7.56
C GLY A 17 6.01 7.52 6.73
N ALA A 18 6.72 7.44 5.60
CA ALA A 18 6.95 8.57 4.69
C ALA A 18 5.73 8.89 3.80
N LYS A 19 4.84 7.92 3.61
CA LYS A 19 3.59 8.05 2.86
C LYS A 19 2.42 7.59 3.72
N THR A 20 1.56 8.52 4.11
CA THR A 20 0.38 8.22 4.96
C THR A 20 -0.92 8.20 4.17
N ILE A 21 -0.89 8.56 2.88
CA ILE A 21 -2.08 8.57 2.02
C ILE A 21 -1.84 7.73 0.77
N GLU A 22 -2.74 6.80 0.48
CA GLU A 22 -2.80 6.08 -0.79
C GLU A 22 -3.91 6.63 -1.69
N ILE A 23 -3.59 6.85 -2.97
CA ILE A 23 -4.52 7.45 -3.93
C ILE A 23 -5.14 6.36 -4.80
N ARG A 24 -6.47 6.33 -4.86
CA ARG A 24 -7.22 5.34 -5.65
C ARG A 24 -8.34 5.99 -6.44
N THR A 25 -8.75 5.34 -7.52
CA THR A 25 -9.92 5.73 -8.32
C THR A 25 -11.25 5.24 -7.72
N TRP A 26 -11.21 4.54 -6.59
CA TRP A 26 -12.37 3.97 -5.92
C TRP A 26 -12.30 4.12 -4.40
N ALA A 27 -13.48 4.18 -3.78
CA ALA A 27 -13.68 4.33 -2.35
C ALA A 27 -13.91 2.99 -1.65
N THR A 28 -13.67 2.97 -0.34
CA THR A 28 -14.13 1.90 0.54
C THR A 28 -14.81 2.45 1.80
N ARG A 29 -15.79 1.70 2.31
CA ARG A 29 -16.39 1.93 3.64
C ARG A 29 -15.61 1.25 4.77
N TYR A 30 -14.62 0.41 4.44
CA TYR A 30 -13.82 -0.29 5.43
C TYR A 30 -12.98 0.69 6.26
N ARG A 31 -12.87 0.43 7.57
CA ARG A 31 -11.98 1.12 8.51
C ARG A 31 -11.40 0.11 9.50
N GLY A 32 -10.20 0.36 9.98
CA GLY A 32 -9.46 -0.53 10.89
C GLY A 32 -8.24 -1.21 10.25
N ARG A 33 -7.67 -2.19 10.96
CA ARG A 33 -6.46 -2.91 10.55
C ARG A 33 -6.66 -3.65 9.23
N LEU A 34 -5.79 -3.40 8.26
CA LEU A 34 -5.67 -4.18 7.04
C LEU A 34 -4.23 -4.61 6.80
N LEU A 35 -4.07 -5.72 6.08
CA LEU A 35 -2.78 -6.15 5.59
C LEU A 35 -2.38 -5.33 4.35
N LEU A 36 -1.12 -4.97 4.27
CA LEU A 36 -0.49 -4.32 3.14
C LEU A 36 0.19 -5.40 2.29
N HIS A 37 -0.32 -5.59 1.07
CA HIS A 37 0.22 -6.54 0.12
C HIS A 37 1.08 -5.80 -0.91
N ALA A 38 2.33 -6.21 -1.08
CA ALA A 38 3.21 -5.74 -2.15
C ALA A 38 2.89 -6.47 -3.46
N SER A 39 2.40 -5.74 -4.46
CA SER A 39 2.10 -6.27 -5.80
C SER A 39 3.32 -6.94 -6.44
N ALA A 40 3.14 -8.10 -7.08
CA ALA A 40 4.21 -8.83 -7.76
C ALA A 40 4.84 -8.08 -8.95
N GLY A 41 4.11 -7.13 -9.55
CA GLY A 41 4.62 -6.33 -10.67
C GLY A 41 5.65 -5.28 -10.24
N TYR A 42 6.84 -5.34 -10.84
CA TYR A 42 7.92 -4.35 -10.69
C TYR A 42 8.53 -3.98 -12.05
N GLY A 43 7.82 -3.11 -12.79
CA GLY A 43 8.13 -2.70 -14.15
C GLY A 43 8.99 -1.44 -14.24
N ILE A 44 9.01 -0.82 -15.43
CA ILE A 44 9.80 0.39 -15.69
C ILE A 44 9.36 1.54 -14.79
N SER A 45 8.05 1.77 -14.65
CA SER A 45 7.51 2.84 -13.80
C SER A 45 7.92 2.70 -12.34
N GLU A 46 7.90 1.49 -11.80
CA GLU A 46 8.30 1.24 -10.42
C GLU A 46 9.82 1.41 -10.24
N ARG A 47 10.63 0.97 -11.22
CA ARG A 47 12.09 1.20 -11.21
C ARG A 47 12.47 2.67 -11.27
N ASP A 48 11.81 3.44 -12.13
CA ASP A 48 12.05 4.88 -12.25
C ASP A 48 11.65 5.61 -10.97
N ALA A 49 10.53 5.22 -10.35
CA ALA A 49 10.11 5.77 -9.06
C ALA A 49 11.13 5.45 -7.96
N SER A 50 11.58 4.19 -7.85
CA SER A 50 12.60 3.81 -6.88
C SER A 50 13.90 4.60 -7.06
N ALA A 51 14.39 4.74 -8.29
CA ALA A 51 15.59 5.51 -8.58
C ALA A 51 15.46 7.00 -8.18
N ARG A 52 14.31 7.63 -8.47
CA ARG A 52 14.03 9.03 -8.07
C ARG A 52 13.96 9.21 -6.56
N LEU A 53 13.51 8.18 -5.84
CA LEU A 53 13.41 8.17 -4.37
C LEU A 53 14.70 7.70 -3.68
N GLY A 54 15.74 7.35 -4.44
CA GLY A 54 16.99 6.79 -3.88
C GLY A 54 16.81 5.38 -3.28
N LEU A 55 15.77 4.66 -3.68
CA LEU A 55 15.47 3.30 -3.22
C LEU A 55 16.05 2.26 -4.18
N GLY A 56 16.53 1.16 -3.60
CA GLY A 56 17.01 0.00 -4.33
C GLY A 56 15.88 -0.82 -4.96
N ARG A 57 16.26 -1.91 -5.63
CA ARG A 57 15.29 -2.94 -6.03
C ARG A 57 14.68 -3.56 -4.76
N PRO A 58 13.36 -3.79 -4.70
CA PRO A 58 12.76 -4.49 -3.57
C PRO A 58 13.32 -5.91 -3.47
N ALA A 59 13.36 -6.41 -2.24
CA ALA A 59 13.78 -7.78 -1.98
C ALA A 59 12.83 -8.75 -2.73
N PRO A 60 13.33 -9.78 -3.43
CA PRO A 60 12.49 -10.67 -4.25
C PRO A 60 11.30 -11.29 -3.50
N GLU A 61 11.47 -11.60 -2.21
CA GLU A 61 10.48 -12.18 -1.32
C GLU A 61 9.30 -11.25 -0.99
N THR A 62 9.44 -9.93 -1.21
CA THR A 62 8.32 -8.99 -1.02
C THR A 62 7.39 -8.95 -2.23
N LEU A 63 7.82 -9.43 -3.39
CA LEU A 63 7.00 -9.39 -4.61
C LEU A 63 5.87 -10.43 -4.54
N GLY A 64 4.63 -9.95 -4.39
CA GLY A 64 3.47 -10.83 -4.25
C GLY A 64 3.33 -11.40 -2.84
N ALA A 65 3.60 -10.57 -1.83
CA ALA A 65 3.54 -10.96 -0.44
C ALA A 65 2.79 -9.91 0.42
N ILE A 66 2.26 -10.35 1.56
CA ILE A 66 1.95 -9.45 2.66
C ILE A 66 3.26 -8.99 3.27
N VAL A 67 3.44 -7.69 3.43
CA VAL A 67 4.68 -7.06 3.91
C VAL A 67 4.46 -6.15 5.11
N GLY A 68 3.21 -5.95 5.51
CA GLY A 68 2.90 -5.22 6.72
C GLY A 68 1.42 -5.12 7.00
N ILE A 69 1.11 -4.31 8.01
CA ILE A 69 -0.23 -4.02 8.51
C ILE A 69 -0.31 -2.51 8.70
N ALA A 70 -1.49 -1.92 8.45
CA ALA A 70 -1.76 -0.54 8.81
C ALA A 70 -3.23 -0.34 9.16
N ASN A 71 -3.56 0.73 9.86
CA ASN A 71 -4.93 1.15 10.13
C ASN A 71 -5.44 2.07 9.04
N LEU A 72 -6.50 1.68 8.31
CA LEU A 72 -7.23 2.61 7.43
C LEU A 72 -8.20 3.42 8.28
N VAL A 73 -7.84 4.67 8.55
CA VAL A 73 -8.59 5.57 9.43
C VAL A 73 -9.57 6.45 8.66
N ASP A 74 -9.28 6.76 7.40
CA ASP A 74 -10.19 7.51 6.54
C ASP A 74 -10.11 7.12 5.06
N CYS A 75 -11.17 7.38 4.32
CA CYS A 75 -11.30 7.21 2.87
C CYS A 75 -12.27 8.27 2.37
N ARG A 76 -11.74 9.31 1.75
CA ARG A 76 -12.47 10.51 1.33
C ARG A 76 -11.95 11.03 0.00
N HIS A 77 -12.61 12.03 -0.56
CA HIS A 77 -12.06 12.73 -1.73
C HIS A 77 -10.70 13.37 -1.41
N VAL A 78 -9.81 13.30 -2.40
CA VAL A 78 -8.48 13.92 -2.33
C VAL A 78 -8.63 15.43 -2.19
N ARG A 79 -7.80 16.01 -1.33
CA ARG A 79 -7.66 17.45 -1.13
C ARG A 79 -6.27 17.90 -1.57
N PRO A 80 -6.06 19.19 -1.89
CA PRO A 80 -4.76 19.71 -2.31
C PRO A 80 -3.61 19.40 -1.33
N GLU A 81 -3.88 19.40 -0.02
CA GLU A 81 -2.88 19.10 1.01
C GLU A 81 -2.44 17.63 1.08
N ASP A 82 -3.17 16.71 0.45
CA ASP A 82 -2.87 15.27 0.53
C ASP A 82 -1.68 14.85 -0.33
N TRP A 83 -1.36 15.61 -1.38
CA TRP A 83 -0.40 15.21 -2.41
C TRP A 83 1.00 14.96 -1.85
N ALA A 84 1.43 15.80 -0.89
CA ALA A 84 2.71 15.61 -0.20
C ALA A 84 2.74 14.29 0.59
N ASN A 85 1.68 14.02 1.37
CA ASN A 85 1.53 12.78 2.15
C ASN A 85 1.27 11.53 1.28
N ALA A 86 0.87 11.74 0.03
CA ALA A 86 0.74 10.69 -0.96
C ALA A 86 2.04 10.42 -1.73
N SER A 87 3.08 11.23 -1.56
CA SER A 87 4.32 11.17 -2.34
C SER A 87 4.06 11.21 -3.86
N LEU A 88 3.04 11.96 -4.29
CA LEU A 88 2.62 12.06 -5.68
C LEU A 88 2.38 13.53 -6.06
N PRO A 89 2.65 13.93 -7.32
CA PRO A 89 2.17 15.20 -7.82
C PRO A 89 0.63 15.18 -7.92
N PRO A 90 -0.03 16.35 -8.00
CA PRO A 90 -1.45 16.41 -8.27
C PRO A 90 -1.84 15.66 -9.54
N LEU A 91 -2.87 14.82 -9.41
CA LEU A 91 -3.45 14.06 -10.51
C LEU A 91 -4.90 14.47 -10.74
N GLU A 92 -5.32 14.38 -11.99
CA GLU A 92 -6.70 14.68 -12.38
C GLU A 92 -7.64 13.49 -12.18
N GLY A 93 -8.93 13.79 -12.08
CA GLY A 93 -10.01 12.81 -12.03
C GLY A 93 -10.62 12.62 -10.63
N LYS A 94 -11.62 11.72 -10.56
CA LYS A 94 -12.31 11.39 -9.31
C LYS A 94 -11.46 10.45 -8.47
N LEU A 95 -10.65 11.03 -7.60
CA LEU A 95 -9.70 10.31 -6.77
C LEU A 95 -10.12 10.30 -5.29
N TRP A 96 -9.66 9.27 -4.60
CA TRP A 96 -9.91 9.01 -3.19
C TRP A 96 -8.59 8.87 -2.44
N ALA A 97 -8.45 9.59 -1.35
CA ALA A 97 -7.37 9.49 -0.38
C ALA A 97 -7.74 8.44 0.66
N TRP A 98 -6.97 7.35 0.69
CA TRP A 98 -7.01 6.32 1.72
C TRP A 98 -5.95 6.67 2.77
N VAL A 99 -6.40 7.07 3.96
CA VAL A 99 -5.53 7.59 5.01
C VAL A 99 -5.15 6.45 5.95
N PHE A 100 -3.85 6.18 6.04
CA PHE A 100 -3.28 5.16 6.90
C PHE A 100 -2.66 5.76 8.16
N SER A 101 -2.71 5.00 9.25
CA SER A 101 -1.95 5.24 10.47
C SER A 101 -1.31 3.95 10.98
N GLU A 102 -0.32 4.10 11.86
CA GLU A 102 0.33 2.99 12.56
C GLU A 102 0.77 1.85 11.61
N PRO A 103 1.57 2.15 10.57
CA PRO A 103 2.13 1.10 9.72
C PRO A 103 3.14 0.27 10.52
N GLU A 104 3.06 -1.05 10.34
CA GLU A 104 3.94 -2.02 10.94
C GLU A 104 4.39 -3.00 9.85
N ALA A 105 5.71 -3.17 9.68
CA ALA A 105 6.25 -4.16 8.77
C ALA A 105 6.16 -5.56 9.39
N VAL A 106 5.91 -6.57 8.55
CA VAL A 106 5.97 -7.99 8.95
C VAL A 106 6.93 -8.74 8.05
N GLU A 107 7.37 -9.91 8.49
CA GLU A 107 8.10 -10.85 7.62
C GLU A 107 7.26 -11.16 6.38
N PRO A 108 7.83 -11.14 5.15
CA PRO A 108 7.04 -11.32 3.94
C PRO A 108 6.31 -12.67 3.90
N ILE A 109 4.97 -12.63 3.76
CA ILE A 109 4.13 -13.83 3.65
C ILE A 109 3.60 -13.93 2.22
N PRO A 110 4.04 -14.92 1.42
CA PRO A 110 3.56 -15.11 0.05
C PRO A 110 2.03 -15.16 -0.01
N CYS A 111 1.44 -14.31 -0.85
CA CYS A 111 -0.01 -14.18 -0.93
C CYS A 111 -0.42 -13.65 -2.31
N ALA A 112 -1.42 -14.25 -2.95
CA ALA A 112 -1.91 -13.74 -4.23
C ALA A 112 -2.70 -12.43 -4.05
N GLY A 113 -2.24 -11.35 -4.68
CA GLY A 113 -2.91 -10.04 -4.64
C GLY A 113 -4.18 -9.94 -5.51
N LYS A 114 -5.01 -8.93 -5.23
CA LYS A 114 -6.20 -8.57 -6.03
C LYS A 114 -6.28 -7.07 -6.28
N ARG A 115 -7.03 -6.66 -7.31
CA ARG A 115 -7.21 -5.24 -7.70
C ARG A 115 -8.10 -4.46 -6.73
N THR A 116 -8.90 -5.16 -5.93
CA THR A 116 -9.80 -4.62 -4.91
C THR A 116 -9.28 -4.97 -3.52
N LEU A 117 -9.92 -4.45 -2.45
CA LEU A 117 -9.78 -5.06 -1.13
C LEU A 117 -10.17 -6.54 -1.23
N PHE A 118 -9.44 -7.38 -0.54
CA PHE A 118 -9.67 -8.82 -0.54
C PHE A 118 -9.51 -9.42 0.83
N ASP A 119 -10.29 -10.46 1.10
CA ASP A 119 -10.14 -11.27 2.31
C ASP A 119 -8.96 -12.22 2.15
N VAL A 120 -8.25 -12.45 3.25
CA VAL A 120 -7.06 -13.28 3.33
C VAL A 120 -7.36 -14.50 4.20
N GLY A 121 -6.86 -15.67 3.79
CA GLY A 121 -7.12 -16.93 4.48
C GLY A 121 -6.43 -17.02 5.84
N ASP A 122 -6.94 -17.89 6.71
CA ASP A 122 -6.53 -17.99 8.12
C ASP A 122 -5.03 -18.29 8.30
N GLU A 123 -4.42 -19.06 7.39
CA GLU A 123 -2.98 -19.34 7.41
C GLU A 123 -2.13 -18.06 7.28
N VAL A 124 -2.53 -17.15 6.40
CA VAL A 124 -1.84 -15.87 6.20
C VAL A 124 -2.08 -14.93 7.38
N LEU A 125 -3.28 -14.98 7.98
CA LEU A 125 -3.59 -14.20 9.17
C LEU A 125 -2.76 -14.66 10.37
N ALA A 126 -2.64 -15.97 10.57
CA ALA A 126 -1.84 -16.54 11.65
C ALA A 126 -0.34 -16.22 11.50
N ALA A 127 0.17 -16.16 10.26
CA ALA A 127 1.55 -15.80 9.99
C ALA A 127 1.85 -14.29 10.17
N ALA A 128 0.83 -13.43 10.03
CA ALA A 128 1.00 -11.97 10.11
C ALA A 128 0.99 -11.41 11.54
N GLY A 129 0.65 -12.22 12.55
CA GLY A 129 0.60 -11.83 13.97
C GLY A 129 -0.79 -11.93 14.59
#